data_AF-A0A930F0I5-F1
#
_entry.id   AF-A0A930F0I5-F1
#
_cell.length_a   1.000
_cell.length_b   1.000
_cell.length_c   1.000
_cell.angle_alpha   90.00
_cell.angle_beta   90.00
_cell.angle_gamma   90.00
#
_symmetry.space_group_name_H-M   'P 1'
#
loop_
_entity.id
_entity.type
_entity.pdbx_description
1 polymer ?
#
loop_
_entity_poly.entity_id
_entity_poly.type
_entity_poly.pdbx_seq_one_letter_code
_entity_poly.pdbx_strand_id
1 'polypeptide(L)'
;TKWSINADYLFSQYLNGGKDVAFFFRDFKKDKETKEKNWNLYINTLIDGKFNQENVKISEKDNYFVVPYIGKEGYILLREYNEKEKFNKIRLERLNF
;
A
#
# COMPACT_ATOMS: atom_id res chain seq x y z
N THR A 1 -17.03 1.57 -22.77
CA THR A 1 -15.57 1.65 -22.57
C THR A 1 -15.29 1.43 -21.10
N LYS A 2 -14.97 0.20 -20.68
CA LYS A 2 -14.90 -0.17 -19.25
C LYS A 2 -13.44 -0.15 -18.79
N TRP A 3 -12.88 1.05 -18.68
CA TRP A 3 -11.64 1.25 -17.93
C TRP A 3 -12.00 1.21 -16.45
N SER A 4 -12.07 0.01 -15.88
CA SER A 4 -12.08 -0.12 -14.43
C SER A 4 -10.67 0.20 -13.95
N ILE A 5 -10.43 1.48 -13.67
CA ILE A 5 -9.32 1.87 -12.80
C ILE A 5 -9.76 1.37 -11.42
N ASN A 6 -9.48 0.11 -11.09
CA ASN A 6 -9.68 -0.42 -9.74
C ASN A 6 -8.57 0.06 -8.78
N ALA A 7 -7.84 1.11 -9.17
CA ALA A 7 -6.81 1.74 -8.38
C ALA A 7 -7.42 2.91 -7.59
N ASP A 8 -7.54 2.72 -6.29
CA ASP A 8 -8.00 3.77 -5.38
C ASP A 8 -6.80 4.55 -4.86
N TYR A 9 -6.80 5.88 -5.03
CA TYR A 9 -5.90 6.75 -4.28
C TYR A 9 -6.21 6.68 -2.79
N LEU A 10 -5.16 6.62 -1.98
CA LEU A 10 -5.27 6.54 -0.52
C LEU A 10 -4.85 7.86 0.12
N PHE A 11 -3.57 8.18 0.05
CA PHE A 11 -2.98 9.38 0.62
C PHE A 11 -1.62 9.65 -0.02
N SER A 12 -1.04 10.79 0.32
CA SER A 12 0.33 11.17 -0.02
C SER A 12 0.98 11.82 1.20
N GLN A 13 2.30 11.87 1.20
CA GLN A 13 3.08 12.61 2.16
C GLN A 13 4.22 13.31 1.43
N TYR A 14 4.46 14.55 1.82
CA TYR A 14 5.71 15.22 1.48
C TYR A 14 6.85 14.61 2.28
N LEU A 15 8.03 14.57 1.67
CA LEU A 15 9.26 14.05 2.24
C LEU A 15 10.37 15.10 2.13
N ASN A 16 11.39 14.96 2.96
CA ASN A 16 12.59 15.80 2.97
C ASN A 16 12.24 17.31 3.04
N GLY A 17 11.30 17.64 3.92
CA GLY A 17 10.85 19.02 4.12
C GLY A 17 10.07 19.61 2.93
N GLY A 18 9.38 18.79 2.14
CA GLY A 18 8.54 19.25 1.03
C GLY A 18 9.18 19.15 -0.35
N LYS A 19 10.43 18.72 -0.44
CA LYS A 19 11.15 18.59 -1.73
C LYS A 19 10.70 17.36 -2.52
N ASP A 20 10.35 16.31 -1.79
CA ASP A 20 10.04 15.01 -2.35
C ASP A 20 8.62 14.58 -1.95
N VAL A 21 8.10 13.53 -2.60
CA VAL A 21 6.75 13.04 -2.33
C VAL A 21 6.67 11.52 -2.39
N ALA A 22 5.93 10.94 -1.45
CA ALA A 22 5.43 9.59 -1.55
C ALA A 22 3.90 9.59 -1.72
N PHE A 23 3.37 8.74 -2.57
CA PHE A 23 1.94 8.62 -2.82
C PHE A 23 1.51 7.17 -3.01
N PHE A 24 0.33 6.88 -2.46
CA PHE A 24 -0.12 5.52 -2.15
C PHE A 24 -1.43 5.25 -2.88
N PHE A 25 -1.48 4.15 -3.61
CA PHE A 25 -2.71 3.63 -4.21
C PHE A 25 -2.88 2.17 -3.86
N ARG A 26 -4.11 1.68 -3.80
CA ARG A 26 -4.37 0.24 -3.81
C ARG A 26 -5.02 -0.16 -5.11
N ASP A 27 -4.68 -1.33 -5.64
CA ASP A 27 -5.34 -1.89 -6.82
C ASP A 27 -5.77 -3.33 -6.55
N PHE A 28 -6.96 -3.66 -7.02
CA PHE A 28 -7.51 -5.00 -6.92
C PHE A 28 -7.13 -5.82 -8.15
N LYS A 29 -6.17 -6.72 -7.98
CA LYS A 29 -5.66 -7.56 -9.08
C LYS A 29 -6.15 -8.99 -8.95
N LYS A 30 -6.55 -9.54 -10.10
CA LYS A 30 -6.82 -10.96 -10.25
C LYS A 30 -5.57 -11.63 -10.83
N ASP A 31 -5.03 -12.59 -10.11
CA ASP A 31 -3.95 -13.45 -10.58
C ASP A 31 -4.40 -14.21 -11.84
N LYS A 32 -3.52 -14.27 -12.84
CA LYS A 32 -3.87 -14.87 -14.14
C LYS A 32 -3.90 -16.40 -14.07
N GLU A 33 -3.06 -17.01 -13.24
CA GLU A 33 -2.87 -18.45 -13.11
C GLU A 33 -3.79 -19.02 -12.03
N THR A 34 -3.69 -18.53 -10.80
CA THR A 34 -4.45 -19.03 -9.65
C THR A 34 -5.90 -18.52 -9.63
N LYS A 35 -6.20 -17.48 -10.42
CA LYS A 35 -7.49 -16.75 -10.43
C LYS A 35 -7.82 -16.07 -9.09
N GLU A 36 -6.90 -16.08 -8.13
CA GLU A 36 -7.08 -15.42 -6.84
C GLU A 36 -7.17 -13.91 -7.03
N LYS A 37 -7.93 -13.26 -6.15
CA LYS A 37 -8.11 -11.82 -6.19
C LYS A 37 -7.50 -11.23 -4.93
N ASN A 38 -6.53 -10.34 -5.10
CA ASN A 38 -5.81 -9.73 -3.99
C ASN A 38 -5.72 -8.22 -4.20
N TRP A 39 -5.89 -7.49 -3.10
CA TRP A 39 -5.54 -6.09 -3.02
C TRP A 39 -4.02 -5.95 -2.88
N ASN A 40 -3.44 -5.08 -3.68
CA ASN A 40 -2.04 -4.70 -3.56
C ASN A 40 -1.95 -3.20 -3.28
N LEU A 41 -1.09 -2.83 -2.35
CA LEU A 41 -0.66 -1.47 -2.10
C LEU A 41 0.52 -1.15 -3.02
N TYR A 42 0.42 -0.02 -3.71
CA TYR A 42 1.48 0.58 -4.51
C TYR A 42 1.99 1.80 -3.77
N ILE A 43 3.26 1.74 -3.37
CA ILE A 43 3.98 2.84 -2.72
C ILE A 43 4.87 3.46 -3.78
N ASN A 44 4.59 4.69 -4.17
CA ASN A 44 5.37 5.39 -5.18
C ASN A 44 6.11 6.53 -4.51
N THR A 45 7.38 6.70 -4.86
CA THR A 45 8.23 7.79 -4.36
C THR A 45 8.83 8.54 -5.53
N LEU A 46 8.86 9.86 -5.42
CA LEU A 46 9.58 10.74 -6.33
C LEU A 46 10.62 11.50 -5.49
N ILE A 47 11.87 11.02 -5.52
CA ILE A 47 13.00 11.58 -4.75
C ILE A 47 14.01 12.19 -5.71
N ASP A 48 14.33 13.47 -5.55
CA ASP A 48 15.25 14.19 -6.44
C ASP A 48 14.89 14.00 -7.94
N GLY A 49 13.59 13.98 -8.24
CA GLY A 49 13.06 13.74 -9.59
C GLY A 49 13.14 12.29 -10.09
N LYS A 50 13.61 11.34 -9.29
CA LYS A 50 13.66 9.92 -9.62
C LYS A 50 12.45 9.18 -9.07
N PHE A 51 11.73 8.51 -9.95
CA PHE A 51 10.55 7.72 -9.61
C PHE A 51 10.94 6.30 -9.21
N ASN A 52 10.36 5.80 -8.12
CA ASN A 52 10.41 4.40 -7.70
C ASN A 52 9.00 3.93 -7.31
N GLN A 53 8.73 2.64 -7.49
CA GLN A 53 7.47 2.00 -7.12
C GLN A 53 7.75 0.68 -6.41
N GLU A 54 7.21 0.56 -5.20
CA GLU A 54 7.16 -0.68 -4.44
C GLU A 54 5.73 -1.24 -4.42
N ASN A 55 5.62 -2.56 -4.39
CA ASN A 55 4.36 -3.28 -4.32
C ASN A 55 4.31 -4.16 -3.07
N VAL A 56 3.24 -4.03 -2.30
CA VAL A 56 2.98 -4.86 -1.12
C VAL A 56 1.60 -5.50 -1.25
N LYS A 57 1.52 -6.82 -1.11
CA LYS A 57 0.23 -7.52 -1.05
C LYS A 57 -0.45 -7.22 0.29
N ILE A 58 -1.67 -6.68 0.25
CA ILE A 58 -2.42 -6.24 1.45
C ILE A 58 -3.71 -7.04 1.69
N SER A 59 -3.98 -8.07 0.89
CA SER A 59 -5.01 -9.05 1.20
C SER A 59 -4.63 -10.43 0.70
N GLU A 60 -5.19 -11.45 1.34
CA GLU A 60 -5.11 -12.84 0.88
C GLU A 60 -6.48 -13.51 0.90
N LYS A 61 -6.61 -14.67 0.26
CA LYS A 61 -7.85 -15.46 0.20
C LYS A 61 -8.36 -15.83 1.60
N ASP A 62 -7.46 -16.01 2.56
CA ASP A 62 -7.75 -16.47 3.92
C ASP A 62 -7.71 -15.32 4.91
N ASN A 63 -8.76 -14.49 4.90
CA ASN A 63 -9.15 -13.57 5.98
C ASN A 63 -8.04 -12.68 6.56
N TYR A 64 -7.03 -12.39 5.74
CA TYR A 64 -5.95 -11.44 6.03
C TYR A 64 -6.18 -10.17 5.21
N PHE A 65 -6.21 -9.03 5.89
CA PHE A 65 -6.36 -7.74 5.26
C PHE A 65 -5.54 -6.69 5.98
N VAL A 66 -4.88 -5.81 5.22
CA VAL A 66 -4.08 -4.71 5.74
C VAL A 66 -4.69 -3.40 5.28
N VAL A 67 -4.97 -2.52 6.25
CA VAL A 67 -5.39 -1.14 5.99
C VAL A 67 -4.19 -0.21 6.19
N PRO A 68 -3.71 0.44 5.13
CA PRO A 68 -2.67 1.45 5.24
C PRO A 68 -3.23 2.77 5.78
N TYR A 69 -2.44 3.43 6.61
CA TYR A 69 -2.68 4.77 7.15
C TYR A 69 -1.42 5.62 7.02
N ILE A 70 -1.61 6.94 6.91
CA ILE A 70 -0.50 7.88 6.92
C ILE A 70 0.24 7.80 8.26
N GLY A 71 1.56 7.61 8.20
CA GLY A 71 2.45 7.67 9.36
C GLY A 71 3.06 9.07 9.52
N LYS A 72 4.04 9.19 10.43
CA LYS A 72 4.94 10.36 10.42
C LYS A 72 5.76 10.40 9.12
N GLU A 73 6.32 11.56 8.78
CA GLU A 73 7.14 11.73 7.57
C GLU A 73 8.17 10.61 7.38
N GLY A 74 8.14 9.98 6.21
CA GLY A 74 9.01 8.85 5.84
C GLY A 74 8.52 7.49 6.34
N TYR A 75 7.32 7.40 6.91
CA TYR A 75 6.75 6.16 7.44
C TYR A 75 5.30 5.93 6.99
N ILE A 76 4.89 4.67 7.05
CA ILE A 76 3.51 4.20 6.85
C ILE A 76 3.06 3.35 8.04
N LEU A 77 1.81 3.52 8.46
CA LEU A 77 1.18 2.64 9.43
C LEU A 77 0.35 1.58 8.71
N LEU A 78 0.53 0.32 9.08
CA LEU A 78 -0.19 -0.82 8.52
C LEU A 78 -0.98 -1.50 9.63
N ARG A 79 -2.31 -1.44 9.55
CA ARG A 79 -3.19 -2.15 10.47
C ARG A 79 -3.59 -3.48 9.86
N GLU A 80 -3.23 -4.57 10.52
CA GLU A 80 -3.44 -5.92 10.04
C GLU A 80 -4.58 -6.59 10.78
N TYR A 81 -5.48 -7.16 9.99
CA TYR A 81 -6.58 -7.99 10.45
C TYR A 81 -6.30 -9.41 9.99
N ASN A 82 -6.24 -10.33 10.94
CA ASN A 82 -6.06 -11.74 10.66
C ASN A 82 -6.99 -12.52 11.57
N GLU A 83 -8.03 -13.14 10.99
CA GLU A 83 -9.01 -13.91 11.77
C GLU A 83 -8.41 -15.13 12.49
N LYS A 84 -7.25 -15.63 12.03
CA LYS A 84 -6.55 -16.76 12.65
C LYS A 84 -5.71 -16.35 13.86
N GLU A 85 -5.49 -15.05 14.08
CA GLU A 85 -4.66 -14.51 15.16
C GLU A 85 -5.53 -14.05 16.33
N LYS A 86 -5.03 -14.21 17.56
CA LYS A 86 -5.75 -13.77 18.77
C LYS A 86 -5.91 -12.25 18.84
N PHE A 87 -4.98 -11.51 18.24
CA PHE A 87 -4.95 -10.05 18.25
C PHE A 87 -4.57 -9.52 16.86
N ASN A 88 -5.24 -8.43 16.47
CA ASN A 88 -4.84 -7.64 15.31
C ASN A 88 -3.52 -6.92 15.59
N LYS A 89 -2.70 -6.74 14.54
CA LYS A 89 -1.37 -6.12 14.66
C LYS A 89 -1.38 -4.73 14.03
N ILE A 90 -0.51 -3.86 14.53
CA ILE A 90 -0.20 -2.57 13.90
C ILE A 90 1.31 -2.52 13.70
N ARG A 91 1.75 -2.27 12.47
CA ARG A 91 3.16 -2.04 12.14
C ARG A 91 3.37 -0.60 11.72
N LEU A 92 4.49 -0.03 12.12
CA LEU A 92 5.01 1.23 11.61
C LEU A 92 6.25 0.90 10.78
N GLU A 93 6.20 1.17 9.48
CA GLU A 93 7.28 0.85 8.55
C GLU A 93 7.88 2.11 7.98
N ARG A 94 9.21 2.13 7.84
CA ARG A 94 9.92 3.21 7.16
C ARG A 94 9.80 2.97 5.66
N LEU A 95 9.47 4.03 4.92
CA LEU A 95 9.47 3.97 3.47
C LEU A 95 10.91 3.80 2.96
N ASN A 96 11.07 3.02 1.90
CA ASN A 96 12.35 2.79 1.27
C ASN A 96 12.58 3.82 0.15
N PHE A 97 13.39 4.85 0.42
CA PHE A 97 13.65 5.97 -0.49
C PHE A 97 14.99 6.66 -0.20
#